data_AF-A0A5J4UQ19-F1
#
_entry.id   AF-A0A5J4UQ19-F1
#
_cell.length_a   1.000
_cell.length_b   1.000
_cell.length_c   1.000
_cell.angle_alpha   90.00
_cell.angle_beta   90.00
_cell.angle_gamma   90.00
#
_symmetry.space_group_name_H-M   'P 1'
#
loop_
_entity.id
_entity.type
_entity.pdbx_description
1 polymer ?
#
loop_
_entity_poly.entity_id
_entity_poly.type
_entity_poly.pdbx_seq_one_letter_code
_entity_poly.pdbx_strand_id
1 'polypeptide(L)'
;MRSVESRMDFIIKAYDVHAKRHILEHKTKAGDEKLYNYVINWIAYILQNAGKKTESSLVLKGIQGIGKNRFTDVLCELMAGYSCKNCTNIKELTGNFRSIVEGKVLIIANEMTNFGEDKRANNEGLKSIESDYTIRINEKNQPRRDAENVANFIFVSNNPYPVKIEASDRRYVVLKYLKDFEMRQLPMTEAKRDIIKTSKSQIEDV
;
A
#
# COMPACT_ATOMS: atom_id res chain seq x y z
N MET A 1 22.89 -15.43 0.83
CA MET A 1 21.88 -14.77 1.69
C MET A 1 22.09 -13.24 1.76
N ARG A 2 23.33 -12.73 1.91
CA ARG A 2 23.66 -11.29 1.88
C ARG A 2 23.34 -10.51 0.58
N SER A 3 23.11 -11.17 -0.57
CA SER A 3 22.90 -10.48 -1.86
C SER A 3 21.44 -10.08 -2.17
N VAL A 4 20.47 -10.64 -1.44
CA VAL A 4 19.04 -10.30 -1.62
C VAL A 4 18.66 -9.12 -0.72
N GLU A 5 19.15 -9.11 0.53
CA GLU A 5 19.03 -7.96 1.44
C GLU A 5 19.64 -6.69 0.81
N SER A 6 20.83 -6.79 0.20
CA SER A 6 21.48 -5.61 -0.42
C SER A 6 20.71 -5.07 -1.63
N ARG A 7 20.06 -5.93 -2.43
CA ARG A 7 19.20 -5.52 -3.55
C ARG A 7 17.89 -4.88 -3.08
N MET A 8 17.32 -5.37 -1.99
CA MET A 8 16.07 -4.84 -1.44
C MET A 8 16.29 -3.49 -0.76
N ASP A 9 17.35 -3.36 0.05
CA ASP A 9 17.78 -2.09 0.66
C ASP A 9 18.05 -1.01 -0.40
N PHE A 10 18.50 -1.44 -1.56
CA PHE A 10 18.77 -0.57 -2.69
C PHE A 10 17.52 -0.10 -3.43
N ILE A 11 16.55 -0.98 -3.65
CA ILE A 11 15.21 -0.61 -4.13
C ILE A 11 14.56 0.36 -3.14
N ILE A 12 14.71 0.09 -1.84
CA ILE A 12 14.22 0.96 -0.76
C ILE A 12 14.92 2.33 -0.83
N LYS A 13 16.24 2.41 -1.04
CA LYS A 13 16.96 3.69 -1.22
C LYS A 13 16.58 4.45 -2.49
N ALA A 14 16.37 3.75 -3.61
CA ALA A 14 15.88 4.38 -4.85
C ALA A 14 14.44 4.91 -4.67
N TYR A 15 13.64 4.20 -3.88
CA TYR A 15 12.31 4.62 -3.48
C TYR A 15 12.32 5.74 -2.44
N ASP A 16 13.31 5.77 -1.52
CA ASP A 16 13.51 6.79 -0.47
C ASP A 16 13.51 8.20 -1.08
N VAL A 17 14.22 8.38 -2.20
CA VAL A 17 14.28 9.65 -2.97
C VAL A 17 12.90 10.09 -3.48
N HIS A 18 12.06 9.15 -3.90
CA HIS A 18 10.71 9.42 -4.40
C HIS A 18 9.71 9.61 -3.25
N ALA A 19 9.78 8.75 -2.24
CA ALA A 19 8.91 8.75 -1.08
C ALA A 19 9.11 9.98 -0.18
N LYS A 20 10.35 10.46 -0.01
CA LYS A 20 10.64 11.72 0.74
C LYS A 20 9.88 12.90 0.14
N ARG A 21 9.85 13.01 -1.18
CA ARG A 21 9.12 14.07 -1.89
C ARG A 21 7.60 13.91 -1.82
N HIS A 22 7.10 12.67 -1.81
CA HIS A 22 5.67 12.38 -1.69
C HIS A 22 5.09 12.51 -0.27
N ILE A 23 5.89 12.26 0.76
CA ILE A 23 5.44 12.15 2.16
C ILE A 23 5.82 13.39 2.99
N LEU A 24 6.88 14.13 2.63
CA LEU A 24 7.60 15.01 3.55
C LEU A 24 7.78 16.47 3.13
N GLU A 25 7.22 16.96 2.02
CA GLU A 25 7.27 18.42 1.75
C GLU A 25 6.19 19.18 2.54
N HIS A 26 6.26 19.10 3.87
CA HIS A 26 5.75 20.11 4.79
C HIS A 26 6.80 20.29 5.89
N LYS A 27 7.29 21.53 6.04
CA LYS A 27 8.25 22.03 7.03
C LYS A 27 8.48 21.06 8.19
N THR A 28 9.62 20.38 8.16
CA THR A 28 10.04 19.34 9.12
C THR A 28 9.80 19.78 10.57
N LYS A 29 8.67 19.35 11.13
CA LYS A 29 8.53 19.21 12.58
C LYS A 29 8.95 17.77 12.90
N ALA A 30 9.46 17.53 14.12
CA ALA A 30 9.90 16.20 14.55
C ALA A 30 8.83 15.08 14.43
N GLY A 31 7.55 15.43 14.24
CA GLY A 31 6.47 14.48 13.95
C GLY A 31 6.48 13.91 12.53
N ASP A 32 6.92 14.70 11.54
CA ASP A 32 6.87 14.31 10.12
C ASP A 32 7.96 13.29 9.77
N GLU A 33 9.13 13.39 10.41
CA GLU A 33 10.23 12.43 10.26
C GLU A 33 9.88 11.06 10.84
N LYS A 34 9.21 11.02 11.99
CA LYS A 34 8.74 9.76 12.59
C LYS A 34 7.71 9.07 11.69
N LEU A 35 6.77 9.82 11.14
CA LEU A 35 5.76 9.30 10.21
C LEU A 35 6.42 8.79 8.92
N TYR A 36 7.36 9.54 8.37
CA TYR A 36 8.12 9.11 7.19
C TYR A 36 8.86 7.80 7.44
N ASN A 37 9.64 7.72 8.51
CA ASN A 37 10.39 6.53 8.87
C ASN A 37 9.47 5.33 9.11
N TYR A 38 8.30 5.56 9.72
CA TYR A 38 7.28 4.51 9.86
C TYR A 38 6.85 3.97 8.50
N VAL A 39 6.51 4.86 7.55
CA VAL A 39 6.02 4.46 6.23
C VAL A 39 7.09 3.73 5.43
N ILE A 40 8.34 4.21 5.45
CA ILE A 40 9.47 3.53 4.79
C ILE A 40 9.71 2.16 5.42
N ASN A 41 9.73 2.06 6.75
CA ASN A 41 9.92 0.77 7.43
C ASN A 41 8.75 -0.20 7.17
N TRP A 42 7.52 0.31 7.08
CA TRP A 42 6.34 -0.48 6.74
C TRP A 42 6.47 -1.07 5.33
N ILE A 43 6.90 -0.25 4.35
CA ILE A 43 7.14 -0.69 2.96
C ILE A 43 8.29 -1.70 2.91
N ALA A 44 9.40 -1.41 3.59
CA ALA A 44 10.54 -2.30 3.68
C ALA A 44 10.14 -3.66 4.25
N TYR A 45 9.34 -3.67 5.32
CA TYR A 45 8.87 -4.89 5.96
C TYR A 45 8.05 -5.76 5.01
N ILE A 46 7.06 -5.21 4.30
CA ILE A 46 6.21 -5.99 3.38
C ILE A 46 7.00 -6.56 2.18
N LEU A 47 8.04 -5.86 1.74
CA LEU A 47 8.90 -6.31 0.64
C LEU A 47 9.87 -7.41 1.11
N GLN A 48 10.50 -7.23 2.28
CA GLN A 48 11.47 -8.17 2.84
C GLN A 48 10.81 -9.42 3.42
N ASN A 49 9.57 -9.30 3.92
CA ASN A 49 8.82 -10.38 4.57
C ASN A 49 7.56 -10.72 3.76
N ALA A 50 7.74 -11.02 2.48
CA ALA A 50 6.64 -11.50 1.64
C ALA A 50 5.94 -12.69 2.31
N GLY A 51 4.61 -12.60 2.47
CA GLY A 51 3.83 -13.58 3.21
C GLY A 51 3.48 -13.18 4.65
N LYS A 52 3.97 -12.05 5.16
CA LYS A 52 3.60 -11.55 6.49
C LYS A 52 2.71 -10.32 6.42
N LYS A 53 1.81 -10.24 7.39
CA LYS A 53 0.99 -9.06 7.64
C LYS A 53 1.72 -8.10 8.57
N THR A 54 1.52 -6.81 8.35
CA THR A 54 1.96 -5.73 9.25
C THR A 54 0.92 -5.43 10.34
N GLU A 55 -0.28 -6.02 10.22
CA GLU A 55 -1.44 -5.73 11.09
C GLU A 55 -1.81 -4.23 11.15
N SER A 56 -1.30 -3.45 10.19
CA SER A 56 -1.54 -2.03 10.05
C SER A 56 -1.67 -1.65 8.58
N SER A 57 -2.46 -0.63 8.31
CA SER A 57 -2.84 -0.17 6.99
C SER A 57 -2.55 1.31 6.88
N LEU A 58 -2.05 1.73 5.72
CA LEU A 58 -1.80 3.13 5.45
C LEU A 58 -3.05 3.76 4.83
N VAL A 59 -3.39 4.99 5.26
CA VAL A 59 -4.53 5.74 4.72
C VAL A 59 -4.02 7.03 4.09
N LEU A 60 -4.00 7.08 2.76
CA LEU A 60 -3.61 8.24 1.96
C LEU A 60 -4.83 9.12 1.67
N LYS A 61 -4.94 10.23 2.41
CA LYS A 61 -6.01 11.21 2.27
C LYS A 61 -5.50 12.51 1.65
N GLY A 62 -6.27 13.06 0.72
CA GLY A 62 -6.02 14.40 0.16
C GLY A 62 -6.86 14.63 -1.09
N ILE A 63 -6.77 15.83 -1.67
CA ILE A 63 -7.51 16.16 -2.89
C ILE A 63 -7.09 15.25 -4.07
N GLN A 64 -7.90 15.22 -5.13
CA GLN A 64 -7.54 14.51 -6.36
C GLN A 64 -6.39 15.23 -7.07
N GLY A 65 -5.54 14.49 -7.79
CA GLY A 65 -4.48 15.07 -8.63
C GLY A 65 -3.13 15.34 -7.95
N ILE A 66 -2.98 15.08 -6.65
CA ILE A 66 -1.73 15.29 -5.89
C ILE A 66 -0.77 14.09 -5.90
N GLY A 67 -1.02 13.08 -6.74
CA GLY A 67 -0.12 11.96 -6.92
C GLY A 67 -0.24 10.79 -5.93
N LYS A 68 -1.34 10.69 -5.15
CA LYS A 68 -1.60 9.53 -4.26
C LYS A 68 -1.51 8.19 -5.01
N ASN A 69 -2.18 8.10 -6.16
CA ASN A 69 -2.15 6.88 -6.98
C ASN A 69 -0.74 6.65 -7.51
N ARG A 70 0.00 7.70 -7.85
CA ARG A 70 1.36 7.54 -8.37
C ARG A 70 2.31 6.87 -7.36
N PHE A 71 2.19 7.22 -6.09
CA PHE A 71 2.93 6.57 -5.02
C PHE A 71 2.61 5.06 -4.94
N THR A 72 1.32 4.71 -4.93
CA THR A 72 0.87 3.31 -4.86
C THR A 72 1.15 2.53 -6.13
N ASP A 73 1.15 3.19 -7.29
CA ASP A 73 1.41 2.59 -8.59
C ASP A 73 2.82 2.02 -8.65
N VAL A 74 3.81 2.78 -8.15
CA VAL A 74 5.21 2.30 -8.11
C VAL A 74 5.34 1.11 -7.17
N LEU A 75 4.67 1.11 -6.01
CA LEU A 75 4.69 -0.06 -5.10
C LEU A 75 4.06 -1.29 -5.76
N CYS A 76 2.96 -1.12 -6.50
CA CYS A 76 2.34 -2.21 -7.23
C CYS A 76 3.23 -2.73 -8.36
N GLU A 77 3.97 -1.86 -9.05
CA GLU A 77 4.95 -2.28 -10.04
C GLU A 77 6.11 -3.09 -9.42
N LEU A 78 6.59 -2.70 -8.24
CA LEU A 78 7.61 -3.46 -7.50
C LEU A 78 7.11 -4.86 -7.07
N MET A 79 5.80 -4.98 -6.80
CA MET A 79 5.14 -6.23 -6.40
C MET A 79 4.26 -6.82 -7.51
N ALA A 80 4.63 -6.62 -8.77
CA ALA A 80 3.83 -7.08 -9.91
C ALA A 80 3.46 -8.57 -9.78
N GLY A 81 2.19 -8.89 -10.01
CA GLY A 81 1.61 -10.22 -9.80
C GLY A 81 1.09 -10.47 -8.38
N TYR A 82 1.73 -9.87 -7.38
CA TYR A 82 1.39 -10.00 -5.95
C TYR A 82 0.68 -8.76 -5.38
N SER A 83 0.49 -7.71 -6.18
CA SER A 83 -0.28 -6.52 -5.79
C SER A 83 -1.62 -6.41 -6.54
N CYS A 84 -2.63 -5.86 -5.88
CA CYS A 84 -3.86 -5.38 -6.51
C CYS A 84 -3.87 -3.84 -6.52
N LYS A 85 -3.75 -3.24 -7.70
CA LYS A 85 -3.55 -1.79 -7.88
C LYS A 85 -4.80 -0.94 -7.67
N ASN A 86 -5.99 -1.49 -7.83
CA ASN A 86 -7.22 -0.70 -7.88
C ASN A 86 -8.46 -1.48 -7.41
N CYS A 87 -8.56 -1.73 -6.11
CA CYS A 87 -9.76 -2.28 -5.50
C CYS A 87 -10.73 -1.13 -5.15
N THR A 88 -11.77 -0.95 -5.96
CA THR A 88 -12.71 0.19 -5.85
C THR A 88 -14.04 -0.17 -5.21
N ASN A 89 -14.32 -1.44 -4.97
CA ASN A 89 -15.55 -1.90 -4.35
C ASN A 89 -15.27 -2.70 -3.09
N ILE A 90 -15.79 -2.23 -1.95
CA ILE A 90 -15.59 -2.90 -0.67
C ILE A 90 -16.12 -4.33 -0.62
N LYS A 91 -17.15 -4.65 -1.40
CA LYS A 91 -17.72 -6.00 -1.45
C LYS A 91 -16.77 -7.03 -2.06
N GLU A 92 -15.74 -6.60 -2.79
CA GLU A 92 -14.67 -7.50 -3.26
C GLU A 92 -13.73 -7.93 -2.12
N LEU A 93 -13.67 -7.15 -1.04
CA LEU A 93 -12.91 -7.46 0.17
C LEU A 93 -13.78 -8.07 1.26
N THR A 94 -15.01 -7.58 1.45
CA THR A 94 -15.86 -7.96 2.59
C THR A 94 -17.01 -8.91 2.21
N GLY A 95 -17.35 -9.01 0.93
CA GLY A 95 -18.47 -9.81 0.44
C GLY A 95 -18.17 -11.31 0.36
N ASN A 96 -19.04 -12.08 -0.28
CA ASN A 96 -18.88 -13.52 -0.38
C ASN A 96 -17.89 -13.97 -1.47
N PHE A 97 -17.40 -13.06 -2.33
CA PHE A 97 -16.56 -13.39 -3.48
C PHE A 97 -15.23 -12.62 -3.40
N ARG A 98 -14.31 -13.09 -2.54
CA ARG A 98 -13.06 -12.40 -2.18
C ARG A 98 -11.81 -12.93 -2.88
N SER A 99 -11.94 -13.45 -4.11
CA SER A 99 -10.79 -14.02 -4.84
C SER A 99 -9.67 -13.01 -5.10
N ILE A 100 -9.97 -11.70 -5.07
CA ILE A 100 -8.98 -10.63 -5.24
C ILE A 100 -7.87 -10.62 -4.18
N VAL A 101 -8.14 -11.21 -3.01
CA VAL A 101 -7.21 -11.20 -1.87
C VAL A 101 -6.23 -12.37 -1.94
N GLU A 102 -6.61 -13.44 -2.64
CA GLU A 102 -5.81 -14.65 -2.74
C GLU A 102 -4.46 -14.38 -3.42
N GLY A 103 -3.38 -14.78 -2.74
CA GLY A 103 -2.01 -14.61 -3.23
C GLY A 103 -1.56 -13.15 -3.38
N LYS A 104 -2.26 -12.19 -2.74
CA LYS A 104 -1.84 -10.77 -2.75
C LYS A 104 -1.11 -10.39 -1.47
N VAL A 105 0.04 -9.75 -1.64
CA VAL A 105 0.85 -9.14 -0.58
C VAL A 105 0.42 -7.70 -0.33
N LEU A 106 0.01 -6.97 -1.37
CA LEU A 106 -0.45 -5.58 -1.28
C LEU A 106 -1.79 -5.39 -2.01
N ILE A 107 -2.74 -4.73 -1.37
CA ILE A 107 -4.01 -4.32 -1.99
C ILE A 107 -4.20 -2.81 -1.79
N ILE A 108 -4.39 -2.11 -2.90
CA ILE A 108 -4.72 -0.68 -2.91
C ILE A 108 -6.24 -0.53 -2.96
N ALA A 109 -6.82 -0.10 -1.86
CA ALA A 109 -8.23 0.22 -1.72
C ALA A 109 -8.46 1.68 -2.17
N ASN A 110 -8.71 1.88 -3.45
CA ASN A 110 -8.78 3.20 -4.06
C ASN A 110 -10.23 3.67 -4.23
N GLU A 111 -10.57 4.81 -3.62
CA GLU A 111 -11.90 5.45 -3.68
C GLU A 111 -13.04 4.45 -3.50
N MET A 112 -12.95 3.63 -2.43
CA MET A 112 -13.90 2.56 -2.17
C MET A 112 -15.35 3.03 -2.20
N THR A 113 -16.08 2.55 -3.20
CA THR A 113 -17.53 2.70 -3.32
C THR A 113 -18.25 1.81 -2.30
N ASN A 114 -19.51 2.15 -2.00
CA ASN A 114 -20.41 1.40 -1.10
C ASN A 114 -19.99 1.32 0.38
N PHE A 115 -18.92 2.03 0.79
CA PHE A 115 -18.54 2.10 2.20
C PHE A 115 -19.67 2.66 3.08
N GLY A 116 -20.50 3.56 2.53
CA GLY A 116 -21.56 4.29 3.22
C GLY A 116 -22.88 3.54 3.43
N GLU A 117 -23.19 2.54 2.61
CA GLU A 117 -24.50 1.86 2.60
C GLU A 117 -24.69 0.98 3.84
N ASP A 118 -23.67 0.16 4.15
CA ASP A 118 -23.64 -0.74 5.32
C ASP A 118 -22.36 -0.51 6.13
N LYS A 119 -22.15 0.72 6.60
CA LYS A 119 -20.91 1.15 7.28
C LYS A 119 -20.45 0.18 8.36
N ARG A 120 -21.36 -0.36 9.18
CA ARG A 120 -20.98 -1.26 10.28
C ARG A 120 -20.43 -2.59 9.77
N ALA A 121 -21.18 -3.28 8.91
CA ALA A 121 -20.77 -4.56 8.35
C ALA A 121 -19.50 -4.45 7.50
N ASN A 122 -19.37 -3.37 6.71
CA ASN A 122 -18.17 -3.09 5.92
C ASN A 122 -16.94 -2.85 6.80
N ASN A 123 -17.08 -2.09 7.90
CA ASN A 123 -15.97 -1.91 8.84
C ASN A 123 -15.60 -3.22 9.53
N GLU A 124 -16.56 -3.97 10.06
CA GLU A 124 -16.30 -5.26 10.72
C GLU A 124 -15.62 -6.24 9.75
N GLY A 125 -16.08 -6.31 8.50
CA GLY A 125 -15.47 -7.12 7.44
C GLY A 125 -14.04 -6.68 7.07
N LEU A 126 -13.77 -5.37 7.04
CA LEU A 126 -12.42 -4.86 6.83
C LEU A 126 -11.50 -5.17 8.01
N LYS A 127 -11.98 -5.02 9.25
CA LYS A 127 -11.21 -5.39 10.44
C LYS A 127 -10.82 -6.88 10.40
N SER A 128 -11.76 -7.74 10.04
CA SER A 128 -11.53 -9.18 9.85
C SER A 128 -10.49 -9.44 8.76
N ILE A 129 -10.58 -8.81 7.58
CA ILE A 129 -9.61 -9.09 6.53
C ILE A 129 -8.20 -8.55 6.84
N GLU A 130 -8.10 -7.49 7.63
CA GLU A 130 -6.82 -6.98 8.13
C GLU A 130 -6.21 -7.90 9.20
N SER A 131 -7.02 -8.52 10.07
CA SER A 131 -6.52 -9.38 11.16
C SER A 131 -6.32 -10.84 10.78
N ASP A 132 -7.21 -11.40 9.96
CA ASP A 132 -7.32 -12.84 9.80
C ASP A 132 -6.19 -13.36 8.90
N TYR A 133 -5.51 -14.43 9.33
CA TYR A 133 -4.42 -15.08 8.59
C TYR A 133 -4.91 -16.11 7.57
N THR A 134 -6.19 -16.48 7.64
CA THR A 134 -6.82 -17.42 6.70
C THR A 134 -8.12 -16.81 6.20
N ILE A 135 -8.37 -16.91 4.91
CA ILE A 135 -9.59 -16.46 4.26
C ILE A 135 -10.23 -17.59 3.48
N ARG A 136 -11.55 -17.65 3.53
CA ARG A 136 -12.32 -18.56 2.67
C ARG A 136 -12.55 -17.90 1.32
N ILE A 137 -11.95 -18.47 0.29
CA ILE A 137 -12.16 -18.07 -1.10
C ILE A 137 -13.36 -18.78 -1.66
N ASN A 138 -14.27 -17.98 -2.20
CA ASN A 138 -15.45 -18.46 -2.90
C ASN A 138 -15.51 -17.70 -4.22
N GLU A 139 -15.05 -18.37 -5.27
CA GLU A 139 -15.01 -17.87 -6.63
C GLU A 139 -16.20 -18.45 -7.40
N LYS A 140 -16.80 -17.66 -8.31
CA LYS A 140 -17.99 -18.13 -9.03
C LYS A 140 -17.67 -19.37 -9.85
N ASN A 141 -18.55 -20.36 -9.75
CA ASN A 141 -18.44 -21.65 -10.45
C ASN A 141 -17.17 -22.45 -10.11
N GLN A 142 -16.55 -22.18 -8.95
CA GLN A 142 -15.40 -22.93 -8.45
C GLN A 142 -15.67 -23.50 -7.05
N PRO A 143 -15.07 -24.64 -6.67
CA PRO A 143 -15.13 -25.14 -5.31
C PRO A 143 -14.57 -24.10 -4.33
N ARG A 144 -15.21 -24.03 -3.15
CA ARG A 144 -14.70 -23.20 -2.05
C ARG A 144 -13.39 -23.79 -1.55
N ARG A 145 -12.44 -22.90 -1.25
CA ARG A 145 -11.13 -23.26 -0.72
C ARG A 145 -10.73 -22.26 0.36
N ASP A 146 -9.91 -22.70 1.29
CA ASP A 146 -9.30 -21.81 2.28
C ASP A 146 -7.91 -21.44 1.76
N ALA A 147 -7.54 -20.16 1.89
CA ALA A 147 -6.27 -19.61 1.43
C ALA A 147 -5.62 -18.80 2.55
N GLU A 148 -4.29 -18.71 2.51
CA GLU A 148 -3.55 -17.82 3.40
C GLU A 148 -3.80 -16.36 3.02
N ASN A 149 -4.03 -15.53 4.03
CA ASN A 149 -4.20 -14.09 3.87
C ASN A 149 -2.95 -13.38 4.34
N VAL A 150 -2.15 -12.95 3.36
CA VAL A 150 -0.89 -12.23 3.57
C VAL A 150 -1.00 -10.77 3.09
N ALA A 151 -2.23 -10.31 2.83
CA ALA A 151 -2.48 -9.01 2.24
C ALA A 151 -2.29 -7.87 3.26
N ASN A 152 -1.57 -6.85 2.82
CA ASN A 152 -1.44 -5.56 3.47
C ASN A 152 -2.22 -4.51 2.66
N PHE A 153 -2.75 -3.49 3.33
CA PHE A 153 -3.68 -2.55 2.70
C PHE A 153 -3.15 -1.12 2.70
N ILE A 154 -3.36 -0.43 1.57
CA ILE A 154 -3.24 1.02 1.47
C ILE A 154 -4.58 1.56 0.97
N PHE A 155 -5.24 2.38 1.80
CA PHE A 155 -6.47 3.06 1.45
C PHE A 155 -6.15 4.41 0.81
N VAL A 156 -6.64 4.66 -0.40
CA VAL A 156 -6.46 5.92 -1.09
C VAL A 156 -7.81 6.58 -1.29
N SER A 157 -7.99 7.80 -0.77
CA SER A 157 -9.30 8.46 -0.89
C SER A 157 -9.21 9.98 -0.84
N ASN A 158 -10.16 10.62 -1.49
CA ASN A 158 -10.45 12.06 -1.36
C ASN A 158 -11.47 12.35 -0.24
N ASN A 159 -12.20 11.32 0.22
CA ASN A 159 -13.22 11.44 1.25
C ASN A 159 -12.56 11.84 2.58
N PRO A 160 -13.13 12.81 3.33
CA PRO A 160 -12.63 13.12 4.66
C PRO A 160 -12.68 11.95 5.65
N TYR A 161 -13.56 10.97 5.44
CA TYR A 161 -13.78 9.80 6.28
C TYR A 161 -13.73 8.51 5.44
N PRO A 162 -12.54 8.09 4.98
CA PRO A 162 -12.42 6.96 4.06
C PRO A 162 -12.59 5.60 4.75
N VAL A 163 -12.23 5.53 6.04
CA VAL A 163 -12.42 4.37 6.92
C VAL A 163 -12.89 4.88 8.28
N LYS A 164 -13.67 4.08 9.01
CA LYS A 164 -14.07 4.42 10.38
C LYS A 164 -12.95 4.00 11.33
N ILE A 165 -12.25 4.99 11.88
CA ILE A 165 -11.17 4.78 12.85
C ILE A 165 -11.73 5.06 14.25
N GLU A 166 -11.62 4.08 15.14
CA GLU A 166 -11.97 4.22 16.56
C GLU A 166 -10.76 4.77 17.35
N ALA A 167 -11.01 5.40 18.51
CA ALA A 167 -9.96 6.10 19.27
C ALA A 167 -8.78 5.19 19.70
N SER A 168 -9.02 3.89 19.88
CA SER A 168 -8.02 2.88 20.24
C SER A 168 -7.53 2.05 19.05
N ASP A 169 -7.94 2.41 17.83
CA ASP A 169 -7.63 1.60 16.64
C ASP A 169 -6.20 1.86 16.16
N ARG A 170 -5.32 0.91 16.47
CA ARG A 170 -3.91 0.91 16.06
C ARG A 170 -3.67 0.42 14.63
N ARG A 171 -4.72 -0.02 13.92
CA ARG A 171 -4.58 -0.60 12.57
C ARG A 171 -4.41 0.45 11.48
N TYR A 172 -4.60 1.74 11.75
CA TYR A 172 -4.56 2.76 10.71
C TYR A 172 -3.53 3.85 10.99
N VAL A 173 -2.65 4.08 10.01
CA VAL A 173 -1.75 5.23 9.98
C VAL A 173 -2.19 6.16 8.86
N VAL A 174 -2.58 7.39 9.23
CA VAL A 174 -3.17 8.35 8.30
C VAL A 174 -2.12 9.34 7.78
N LEU A 175 -1.96 9.38 6.46
CA LEU A 175 -1.13 10.33 5.73
C LEU A 175 -2.02 11.37 5.06
N LYS A 176 -1.77 12.65 5.34
CA LYS A 176 -2.52 13.78 4.77
C LYS A 176 -1.65 14.51 3.74
N TYR A 177 -2.06 14.44 2.48
CA TYR A 177 -1.44 15.22 1.41
C TYR A 177 -2.05 16.63 1.35
N LEU A 178 -1.20 17.63 1.16
CA LEU A 178 -1.58 19.05 1.06
C LEU A 178 -1.42 19.55 -0.39
N LYS A 179 -2.15 20.62 -0.73
CA LYS A 179 -2.48 21.03 -2.11
C LYS A 179 -1.30 21.58 -2.93
N ASP A 180 -0.20 21.94 -2.29
CA ASP A 180 0.86 22.77 -2.89
C ASP A 180 1.92 21.98 -3.70
N PHE A 181 1.66 20.72 -4.03
CA PHE A 181 2.62 19.86 -4.71
C PHE A 181 2.24 19.61 -6.19
N GLU A 182 2.93 20.26 -7.12
CA GLU A 182 2.78 20.03 -8.57
C GLU A 182 3.59 18.81 -9.05
N MET A 183 2.90 17.70 -9.23
CA MET A 183 3.46 16.40 -9.64
C MET A 183 3.80 16.24 -11.14
N ARG A 184 3.62 17.28 -11.97
CA ARG A 184 3.74 17.15 -13.45
C ARG A 184 5.18 16.92 -13.94
N GLN A 185 6.20 16.99 -13.08
CA GLN A 185 7.59 17.01 -13.51
C GLN A 185 8.39 15.72 -13.33
N LEU A 186 7.87 14.68 -12.67
CA LEU A 186 8.54 13.38 -12.67
C LEU A 186 7.94 12.54 -13.79
N PRO A 187 8.68 12.05 -14.80
CA PRO A 187 8.22 11.01 -15.70
C PRO A 187 8.56 9.62 -15.12
N MET A 188 7.62 8.68 -15.22
CA MET A 188 7.75 7.29 -14.71
C MET A 188 8.97 6.56 -15.29
N THR A 189 9.43 7.01 -16.45
CA THR A 189 10.60 6.51 -17.18
C THR A 189 11.91 6.81 -16.46
N GLU A 190 12.05 7.93 -15.75
CA GLU A 190 13.27 8.26 -15.01
C GLU A 190 13.36 7.44 -13.73
N ALA A 191 12.27 7.32 -12.96
CA ALA A 191 12.23 6.45 -11.78
C ALA A 191 12.57 4.98 -12.13
N LYS A 192 12.00 4.45 -13.22
CA LYS A 192 12.35 3.12 -13.73
C LYS A 192 13.81 3.05 -14.20
N ARG A 193 14.30 4.06 -14.92
CA ARG A 193 15.71 4.12 -15.37
C ARG A 193 16.66 4.19 -14.19
N ASP A 194 16.37 4.96 -13.16
CA ASP A 194 17.21 5.09 -11.98
C ASP A 194 17.21 3.79 -11.18
N ILE A 195 16.07 3.15 -10.96
CA ILE A 195 16.01 1.81 -10.35
C ILE A 195 16.84 0.82 -11.18
N ILE A 196 16.71 0.79 -12.50
CA ILE A 196 17.45 -0.12 -13.39
C ILE A 196 18.95 0.20 -13.43
N LYS A 197 19.32 1.47 -13.56
CA LYS A 197 20.71 1.94 -13.74
C LYS A 197 21.51 1.75 -12.47
N THR A 198 20.91 2.08 -11.33
CA THR A 198 21.52 1.85 -10.03
C THR A 198 21.58 0.32 -9.79
N SER A 199 20.56 -0.48 -10.18
CA SER A 199 20.62 -1.95 -10.03
C SER A 199 21.69 -2.62 -10.90
N LYS A 200 22.09 -1.97 -12.00
CA LYS A 200 23.14 -2.44 -12.91
C LYS A 200 24.55 -2.00 -12.49
N SER A 201 24.72 -0.79 -11.93
CA SER A 201 26.05 -0.28 -11.56
C SER A 201 26.76 -1.11 -10.50
N GLN A 202 26.03 -1.83 -9.63
CA GLN A 202 26.62 -2.71 -8.61
C GLN A 202 26.89 -4.15 -9.08
N ILE A 203 26.54 -4.49 -10.33
CA ILE A 203 26.91 -5.78 -10.94
C ILE A 203 28.29 -5.67 -11.59
N GLU A 204 28.70 -4.47 -11.98
CA GLU A 204 29.99 -4.20 -12.65
C GLU A 204 31.14 -3.91 -11.66
N ASP A 205 30.85 -3.72 -10.37
CA ASP A 205 31.81 -3.48 -9.29
C ASP A 205 32.21 -4.77 -8.50
N VAL A 206 32.05 -5.95 -9.09
CA VAL A 206 32.47 -7.26 -8.50
C VAL A 206 33.43 -8.00 -9.42
#